data_AF-A0A3M2FHI1-F1
#
_entry.id   AF-A0A3M2FHI1-F1
#
_cell.length_a   1.000
_cell.length_b   1.000
_cell.length_c   1.000
_cell.angle_alpha   90.00
_cell.angle_beta   90.00
_cell.angle_gamma   90.00
#
_symmetry.space_group_name_H-M   'P 1'
#
loop_
_entity.id
_entity.type
_entity.pdbx_description
1 polymer ?
#
loop_
_entity_poly.entity_id
_entity_poly.type
_entity_poly.pdbx_seq_one_letter_code
_entity_poly.pdbx_strand_id
1 'polypeptide(L)'
;MNHGLKKHGFRSPLVLVVALLFLWHCREEAPVKSSAGLPEIQAVHVPRAWNINATQPARVQLDGAHGDGPSALYSAEMDVRDAAGKTIYSGTLWDDGGYNSASGDVLAGDGVFRNRFLPADITDDKGDYTFVFRLYDKAGQVARRDTGLIVFGNDAPPVLYDFSAPDILPSASPPVNFTVVAGDPDSLTEIVSVQLDILTNGRTVLPEPKKMDISSVENDRATYTLTVDSSLAAGKKGSYQLAVWATDAFGVTSDSIFKTIELENESGRIVATEMADQVQRPSGAGSYVLVPVTARVSDPQSLADVDSVYFYSRKPEGQLANSGKPFPMVDNGLPFDINNPFTAAGDAVAGDGTYTLTTLIFNDADPGVYVFTFYMRDKTGQLSAAVSDSIEVLP
;
A
#
# COMPACT_ATOMS: atom_id res chain seq x y z
N MET A 1 19.74 34.12 -72.04
CA MET A 1 19.15 35.43 -71.71
C MET A 1 19.09 35.51 -70.18
N ASN A 2 20.14 35.91 -69.49
CA ASN A 2 20.78 37.22 -69.31
C ASN A 2 19.96 38.24 -68.46
N HIS A 3 20.55 38.55 -67.30
CA HIS A 3 20.45 39.73 -66.40
C HIS A 3 19.15 40.00 -65.61
N GLY A 4 19.18 40.44 -64.34
CA GLY A 4 20.33 40.95 -63.56
C GLY A 4 20.03 41.25 -62.08
N LEU A 5 21.12 41.34 -61.30
CA LEU A 5 21.25 41.65 -59.88
C LEU A 5 20.91 43.11 -59.53
N LYS A 6 20.68 43.37 -58.23
CA LYS A 6 21.41 44.44 -57.50
C LYS A 6 21.61 44.11 -56.00
N LYS A 7 22.88 44.23 -55.57
CA LYS A 7 23.44 44.17 -54.20
C LYS A 7 23.55 45.59 -53.63
N HIS A 8 23.63 45.71 -52.29
CA HIS A 8 24.59 46.49 -51.47
C HIS A 8 24.21 46.21 -49.99
N GLY A 9 25.07 45.93 -48.99
CA GLY A 9 26.52 45.94 -48.87
C GLY A 9 26.94 46.84 -47.67
N PHE A 10 27.80 46.30 -46.79
CA PHE A 10 28.69 46.94 -45.78
C PHE A 10 28.15 47.18 -44.35
N ARG A 11 28.93 47.06 -43.25
CA ARG A 11 30.28 46.51 -42.92
C ARG A 11 30.40 46.49 -41.37
N SER A 12 31.09 45.51 -40.79
CA SER A 12 31.64 45.51 -39.41
C SER A 12 32.86 46.46 -39.27
N PRO A 13 33.34 46.79 -38.04
CA PRO A 13 34.26 45.93 -37.26
C PRO A 13 33.96 45.94 -35.73
N LEU A 14 34.09 44.83 -34.99
CA LEU A 14 35.27 44.32 -34.28
C LEU A 14 36.13 45.38 -33.54
N VAL A 15 36.00 45.46 -32.21
CA VAL A 15 37.07 45.88 -31.28
C VAL A 15 37.02 44.97 -30.05
N LEU A 16 38.15 44.30 -29.82
CA LEU A 16 38.50 43.43 -28.70
C LEU A 16 39.41 44.22 -27.76
N VAL A 17 39.06 44.41 -26.48
CA VAL A 17 40.01 44.80 -25.42
C VAL A 17 39.67 44.05 -24.13
N VAL A 18 40.73 43.46 -23.58
CA VAL A 18 40.89 42.62 -22.40
C VAL A 18 40.70 43.39 -21.09
N ALA A 19 40.02 42.78 -20.11
CA ALA A 19 40.22 43.07 -18.68
C ALA A 19 39.87 41.83 -17.83
N LEU A 20 40.84 40.93 -17.75
CA LEU A 20 40.98 39.91 -16.70
C LEU A 20 41.38 40.63 -15.41
N LEU A 21 40.65 40.43 -14.30
CA LEU A 21 41.11 40.37 -12.89
C LEU A 21 39.95 40.62 -11.92
N PHE A 22 39.98 39.89 -10.80
CA PHE A 22 39.04 39.87 -9.65
C PHE A 22 37.92 38.81 -9.66
N LEU A 23 38.30 37.54 -9.80
CA LEU A 23 37.63 36.47 -9.04
C LEU A 23 38.44 36.27 -7.75
N TRP A 24 38.03 37.02 -6.74
CA TRP A 24 38.57 36.93 -5.39
C TRP A 24 38.25 35.54 -4.83
N HIS A 25 39.29 34.91 -4.29
CA HIS A 25 39.22 33.68 -3.50
C HIS A 25 38.21 33.82 -2.36
N CYS A 26 37.02 33.22 -2.49
CA CYS A 26 36.37 32.61 -1.34
C CYS A 26 36.88 31.18 -1.27
N ARG A 27 37.95 30.98 -0.50
CA ARG A 27 38.30 29.66 0.01
C ARG A 27 37.30 29.39 1.14
N GLU A 28 36.15 28.81 0.80
CA GLU A 28 35.34 28.12 1.80
C GLU A 28 36.25 27.06 2.40
N GLU A 29 36.68 27.29 3.64
CA GLU A 29 37.22 26.21 4.45
C GLU A 29 36.07 25.21 4.59
N ALA A 30 36.15 24.13 3.82
CA ALA A 30 35.27 23.00 3.99
C ALA A 30 35.25 22.67 5.49
N PRO A 31 34.07 22.58 6.13
CA PRO A 31 34.00 22.28 7.55
C PRO A 31 34.87 21.06 7.80
N VAL A 32 35.84 21.21 8.72
CA VAL A 32 36.70 20.11 9.13
C VAL A 32 35.77 18.97 9.47
N LYS A 33 35.79 17.92 8.64
CA LYS A 33 34.95 16.74 8.81
C LYS A 33 35.16 16.29 10.24
N SER A 34 34.09 16.39 11.03
CA SER A 34 34.00 15.83 12.37
C SER A 34 34.57 14.41 12.33
N SER A 35 35.30 14.00 13.36
CA SER A 35 35.97 12.70 13.48
C SER A 35 35.22 11.62 12.70
N ALA A 36 35.91 10.97 11.75
CA ALA A 36 35.35 9.89 10.93
C ALA A 36 34.48 8.98 11.81
N GLY A 37 33.17 9.02 11.55
CA GLY A 37 32.23 8.21 12.34
C GLY A 37 32.60 6.74 12.19
N LEU A 38 32.57 5.97 13.26
CA LEU A 38 32.75 4.52 13.17
C LEU A 38 31.58 3.92 12.36
N PRO A 39 31.75 2.78 11.67
CA PRO A 39 30.61 2.02 11.16
C PRO A 39 29.71 1.56 12.32
N GLU A 40 28.42 1.42 12.06
CA GLU A 40 27.41 0.94 13.01
C GLU A 40 26.48 -0.07 12.34
N ILE A 41 26.15 -1.17 13.03
CA ILE A 41 25.14 -2.13 12.58
C ILE A 41 23.79 -1.78 13.22
N GLN A 42 22.90 -1.17 12.44
CA GLN A 42 21.58 -0.73 12.90
C GLN A 42 20.64 -1.92 13.11
N ALA A 43 20.60 -2.85 12.16
CA ALA A 43 19.76 -4.04 12.23
C ALA A 43 20.39 -5.24 11.51
N VAL A 44 19.94 -6.43 11.91
CA VAL A 44 20.24 -7.69 11.21
C VAL A 44 18.92 -8.46 11.08
N HIS A 45 18.68 -9.02 9.91
CA HIS A 45 17.48 -9.79 9.62
C HIS A 45 17.91 -11.18 9.15
N VAL A 46 17.69 -12.16 10.02
CA VAL A 46 17.95 -13.59 9.79
C VAL A 46 16.72 -14.36 10.27
N PRO A 47 16.27 -15.41 9.55
CA PRO A 47 15.22 -16.27 10.08
C PRO A 47 15.64 -16.88 11.42
N ARG A 48 14.68 -17.02 12.33
CA ARG A 48 14.93 -17.59 13.67
C ARG A 48 15.13 -19.11 13.64
N ALA A 49 14.67 -19.77 12.59
CA ALA A 49 14.86 -21.18 12.36
C ALA A 49 15.03 -21.47 10.85
N TRP A 50 15.83 -22.48 10.51
CA TRP A 50 16.20 -22.86 9.15
C TRP A 50 15.99 -24.37 8.97
N ASN A 51 15.11 -24.75 8.04
CA ASN A 51 14.93 -26.17 7.72
C ASN A 51 16.13 -26.64 6.89
N ILE A 52 16.92 -27.57 7.39
CA ILE A 52 18.14 -28.05 6.70
C ILE A 52 17.84 -28.73 5.36
N ASN A 53 16.60 -29.16 5.13
CA ASN A 53 16.14 -29.72 3.85
C ASN A 53 15.50 -28.69 2.93
N ALA A 54 15.50 -27.41 3.28
CA ALA A 54 14.94 -26.37 2.44
C ALA A 54 15.69 -26.30 1.11
N THR A 55 14.94 -26.35 0.00
CA THR A 55 15.49 -26.27 -1.35
C THR A 55 15.57 -24.82 -1.87
N GLN A 56 14.98 -23.88 -1.13
CA GLN A 56 15.03 -22.45 -1.43
C GLN A 56 15.95 -21.74 -0.43
N PRO A 57 16.80 -20.80 -0.90
CA PRO A 57 17.71 -20.12 -0.01
C PRO A 57 17.00 -19.05 0.82
N ALA A 58 17.38 -18.93 2.08
CA ALA A 58 16.87 -17.90 2.97
C ALA A 58 17.69 -16.61 2.82
N ARG A 59 17.00 -15.46 2.91
CA ARG A 59 17.64 -14.14 2.85
C ARG A 59 18.25 -13.79 4.21
N VAL A 60 19.49 -13.32 4.18
CA VAL A 60 20.17 -12.68 5.30
C VAL A 60 20.45 -11.23 4.93
N GLN A 61 20.13 -10.30 5.83
CA GLN A 61 20.33 -8.87 5.62
C GLN A 61 21.01 -8.21 6.83
N LEU A 62 21.87 -7.23 6.56
CA LEU A 62 22.49 -6.35 7.53
C LEU A 62 22.29 -4.89 7.10
N ASP A 63 21.76 -4.08 8.01
CA ASP A 63 21.55 -2.65 7.80
C ASP A 63 22.67 -1.89 8.51
N GLY A 64 23.51 -1.21 7.71
CA GLY A 64 24.67 -0.49 8.17
C GLY A 64 24.50 1.02 8.09
N ALA A 65 25.15 1.74 9.01
CA ALA A 65 25.27 3.19 8.96
C ALA A 65 26.70 3.64 9.24
N HIS A 66 27.02 4.85 8.79
CA HIS A 66 28.32 5.48 9.00
C HIS A 66 28.14 7.00 9.03
N GLY A 67 28.90 7.71 9.88
CA GLY A 67 28.76 9.16 10.05
C GLY A 67 29.03 9.98 8.78
N ASP A 68 29.86 9.43 7.88
CA ASP A 68 30.15 9.99 6.54
C ASP A 68 29.15 9.57 5.44
N GLY A 69 28.06 8.89 5.81
CA GLY A 69 27.07 8.33 4.90
C GLY A 69 27.36 6.89 4.45
N PRO A 70 26.39 6.19 3.84
CA PRO A 70 26.47 4.76 3.52
C PRO A 70 27.60 4.45 2.53
N SER A 71 27.94 5.40 1.64
CA SER A 71 29.06 5.25 0.71
C SER A 71 30.44 5.10 1.38
N ALA A 72 30.55 5.37 2.68
CA ALA A 72 31.78 5.13 3.46
C ALA A 72 31.91 3.66 3.93
N LEU A 73 30.81 2.90 3.89
CA LEU A 73 30.82 1.46 4.13
C LEU A 73 31.49 0.74 2.95
N TYR A 74 32.09 -0.40 3.23
CA TYR A 74 32.88 -1.16 2.27
C TYR A 74 32.38 -2.59 2.08
N SER A 75 32.30 -3.37 3.15
CA SER A 75 31.88 -4.77 3.06
C SER A 75 31.18 -5.22 4.33
N ALA A 76 30.35 -6.26 4.19
CA ALA A 76 29.72 -6.93 5.32
C ALA A 76 29.97 -8.45 5.22
N GLU A 77 30.27 -9.05 6.36
CA GLU A 77 30.58 -10.47 6.50
C GLU A 77 29.75 -11.10 7.62
N MET A 78 29.58 -12.40 7.53
CA MET A 78 28.81 -13.24 8.45
C MET A 78 29.61 -14.49 8.77
N ASP A 79 29.77 -14.81 10.05
CA ASP A 79 30.15 -16.15 10.50
C ASP A 79 28.94 -16.85 11.12
N VAL A 80 28.83 -18.15 10.92
CA VAL A 80 27.89 -19.01 11.66
C VAL A 80 28.69 -19.87 12.63
N ARG A 81 28.30 -19.85 13.90
CA ARG A 81 28.96 -20.58 14.98
C ARG A 81 28.05 -21.63 15.58
N ASP A 82 28.61 -22.80 15.85
CA ASP A 82 27.94 -23.88 16.57
C ASP A 82 27.80 -23.55 18.08
N ALA A 83 27.13 -24.45 18.82
CA ALA A 83 26.94 -24.32 20.26
C ALA A 83 28.25 -24.27 21.08
N ALA A 84 29.36 -24.78 20.55
CA ALA A 84 30.68 -24.69 21.16
C ALA A 84 31.40 -23.35 20.83
N GLY A 85 30.76 -22.49 20.02
CA GLY A 85 31.30 -21.21 19.58
C GLY A 85 32.29 -21.31 18.42
N LYS A 86 32.45 -22.49 17.81
CA LYS A 86 33.34 -22.69 16.66
C LYS A 86 32.65 -22.18 15.40
N THR A 87 33.35 -21.35 14.63
CA THR A 87 32.89 -20.95 13.29
C THR A 87 32.88 -22.17 12.37
N ILE A 88 31.70 -22.50 11.85
CA ILE A 88 31.49 -23.61 10.90
C ILE A 88 31.30 -23.11 9.46
N TYR A 89 30.89 -21.86 9.28
CA TYR A 89 30.67 -21.24 7.99
C TYR A 89 31.01 -19.75 8.05
N SER A 90 31.49 -19.20 6.94
CA SER A 90 31.66 -17.76 6.75
C SER A 90 31.13 -17.36 5.37
N GLY A 91 30.40 -16.25 5.30
CA GLY A 91 29.79 -15.73 4.08
C GLY A 91 29.90 -14.21 3.98
N THR A 92 29.73 -13.69 2.76
CA THR A 92 29.74 -12.26 2.46
C THR A 92 28.31 -11.77 2.16
N LEU A 93 28.00 -10.54 2.54
CA LEU A 93 26.78 -9.82 2.16
C LEU A 93 27.14 -8.65 1.24
N TRP A 94 26.27 -8.34 0.28
CA TRP A 94 26.55 -7.37 -0.78
C TRP A 94 25.55 -6.21 -0.77
N ASP A 95 26.07 -5.00 -0.95
CA ASP A 95 25.34 -3.73 -1.17
C ASP A 95 25.64 -3.28 -2.62
N ASP A 96 25.15 -4.06 -3.58
CA ASP A 96 25.58 -4.05 -4.97
C ASP A 96 24.45 -3.78 -5.99
N GLY A 97 23.26 -3.46 -5.52
CA GLY A 97 22.09 -3.19 -6.35
C GLY A 97 21.66 -4.38 -7.20
N GLY A 98 21.95 -5.59 -6.75
CA GLY A 98 21.58 -6.83 -7.45
C GLY A 98 22.54 -7.19 -8.58
N TYR A 99 23.74 -6.61 -8.62
CA TYR A 99 24.79 -7.00 -9.57
C TYR A 99 25.12 -8.50 -9.44
N ASN A 100 25.19 -9.02 -8.22
CA ASN A 100 25.21 -10.43 -7.95
C ASN A 100 23.77 -10.96 -7.83
N SER A 101 23.39 -11.88 -8.72
CA SER A 101 22.06 -12.51 -8.69
C SER A 101 21.71 -13.20 -7.36
N ALA A 102 22.72 -13.54 -6.54
CA ALA A 102 22.53 -14.12 -5.21
C ALA A 102 22.34 -13.07 -4.10
N SER A 103 22.75 -11.81 -4.30
CA SER A 103 22.68 -10.78 -3.24
C SER A 103 21.23 -10.51 -2.83
N GLY A 104 20.34 -10.37 -3.79
CA GLY A 104 18.96 -9.91 -3.54
C GLY A 104 18.91 -8.47 -3.01
N ASP A 105 20.00 -7.73 -3.14
CA ASP A 105 20.02 -6.29 -2.96
C ASP A 105 19.40 -5.59 -4.19
N VAL A 106 18.76 -4.45 -3.96
CA VAL A 106 17.97 -3.72 -4.96
C VAL A 106 18.57 -2.35 -5.25
N LEU A 107 19.32 -1.75 -4.31
CA LEU A 107 19.88 -0.42 -4.47
C LEU A 107 21.32 -0.37 -3.96
N ALA A 108 22.28 -0.23 -4.89
CA ALA A 108 23.69 -0.21 -4.55
C ALA A 108 24.10 1.04 -3.75
N GLY A 109 24.89 0.83 -2.71
CA GLY A 109 25.51 1.86 -1.89
C GLY A 109 24.54 2.54 -0.91
N ASP A 110 23.42 1.91 -0.59
CA ASP A 110 22.43 2.44 0.35
C ASP A 110 22.69 2.02 1.80
N GLY A 111 23.71 1.17 2.03
CA GLY A 111 24.08 0.65 3.34
C GLY A 111 23.33 -0.61 3.74
N VAL A 112 22.51 -1.20 2.85
CA VAL A 112 21.79 -2.45 3.08
C VAL A 112 22.52 -3.60 2.39
N PHE A 113 23.16 -4.46 3.18
CA PHE A 113 23.92 -5.59 2.67
C PHE A 113 23.07 -6.86 2.71
N ARG A 114 22.99 -7.59 1.60
CA ARG A 114 22.17 -8.81 1.49
C ARG A 114 22.89 -9.97 0.82
N ASN A 115 22.48 -11.18 1.19
CA ASN A 115 22.75 -12.40 0.44
C ASN A 115 21.68 -13.45 0.73
N ARG A 116 21.67 -14.52 -0.06
CA ARG A 116 20.79 -15.68 0.11
C ARG A 116 21.64 -16.93 0.28
N PHE A 117 21.34 -17.74 1.30
CA PHE A 117 22.07 -18.98 1.57
C PHE A 117 21.10 -20.15 1.64
N LEU A 118 21.48 -21.29 1.07
CA LEU A 118 20.80 -22.54 1.39
C LEU A 118 21.29 -23.03 2.76
N PRO A 119 20.39 -23.53 3.62
CA PRO A 119 20.80 -24.11 4.90
C PRO A 119 21.87 -25.21 4.76
N ALA A 120 21.73 -26.08 3.76
CA ALA A 120 22.69 -27.14 3.45
C ALA A 120 24.09 -26.63 3.03
N ASP A 121 24.22 -25.37 2.57
CA ASP A 121 25.53 -24.77 2.31
C ASP A 121 26.25 -24.36 3.61
N ILE A 122 25.50 -24.18 4.69
CA ILE A 122 26.01 -23.76 6.01
C ILE A 122 26.28 -24.98 6.89
N THR A 123 25.32 -25.88 7.03
CA THR A 123 25.43 -27.07 7.88
C THR A 123 24.36 -28.11 7.54
N ASP A 124 24.72 -29.39 7.70
CA ASP A 124 23.78 -30.53 7.68
C ASP A 124 23.40 -31.00 9.10
N ASP A 125 24.01 -30.40 10.13
CA ASP A 125 23.78 -30.75 11.52
C ASP A 125 22.59 -29.97 12.08
N LYS A 126 21.76 -30.64 12.88
CA LYS A 126 20.69 -30.00 13.63
C LYS A 126 21.24 -29.39 14.91
N GLY A 127 20.70 -28.24 15.31
CA GLY A 127 21.02 -27.63 16.59
C GLY A 127 20.87 -26.12 16.59
N ASP A 128 21.36 -25.51 17.66
CA ASP A 128 21.33 -24.06 17.83
C ASP A 128 22.65 -23.43 17.36
N TYR A 129 22.54 -22.37 16.57
CA TYR A 129 23.65 -21.65 15.97
C TYR A 129 23.55 -20.15 16.28
N THR A 130 24.69 -19.47 16.27
CA THR A 130 24.76 -18.01 16.41
C THR A 130 25.39 -17.40 15.17
N PHE A 131 24.76 -16.36 14.62
CA PHE A 131 25.32 -15.60 13.51
C PHE A 131 26.08 -14.41 14.07
N VAL A 132 27.30 -14.20 13.57
CA VAL A 132 28.18 -13.10 13.94
C VAL A 132 28.45 -12.25 12.72
N PHE A 133 27.91 -11.05 12.73
CA PHE A 133 28.04 -10.09 11.65
C PHE A 133 29.19 -9.12 11.89
N ARG A 134 29.90 -8.78 10.82
CA ARG A 134 30.93 -7.75 10.78
C ARG A 134 30.67 -6.79 9.64
N LEU A 135 30.65 -5.50 9.93
CA LEU A 135 30.51 -4.43 8.95
C LEU A 135 31.78 -3.60 8.93
N TYR A 136 32.40 -3.49 7.76
CA TYR A 136 33.64 -2.77 7.55
C TYR A 136 33.40 -1.45 6.82
N ASP A 137 34.05 -0.39 7.28
CA ASP A 137 34.17 0.85 6.52
C ASP A 137 35.37 0.81 5.56
N LYS A 138 35.51 1.83 4.70
CA LYS A 138 36.63 1.97 3.77
C LYS A 138 37.98 2.23 4.45
N ALA A 139 37.99 2.61 5.73
CA ALA A 139 39.19 2.77 6.54
C ALA A 139 39.62 1.46 7.24
N GLY A 140 38.85 0.37 7.08
CA GLY A 140 39.08 -0.94 7.69
C GLY A 140 38.62 -1.05 9.15
N GLN A 141 37.87 -0.06 9.66
CA GLN A 141 37.24 -0.14 10.97
C GLN A 141 36.05 -1.11 10.91
N VAL A 142 35.71 -1.73 12.04
CA VAL A 142 34.71 -2.80 12.10
C VAL A 142 33.69 -2.58 13.19
N ALA A 143 32.42 -2.73 12.84
CA ALA A 143 31.33 -2.96 13.78
C ALA A 143 30.99 -4.45 13.81
N ARG A 144 30.62 -4.96 14.99
CA ARG A 144 30.25 -6.37 15.19
C ARG A 144 28.90 -6.50 15.88
N ARG A 145 28.10 -7.46 15.45
CA ARG A 145 26.83 -7.82 16.10
C ARG A 145 26.60 -9.33 16.05
N ASP A 146 26.29 -9.92 17.19
CA ASP A 146 25.92 -11.33 17.31
C ASP A 146 24.38 -11.42 17.37
N THR A 147 23.79 -12.47 16.80
CA THR A 147 22.34 -12.75 16.90
C THR A 147 22.00 -13.49 18.19
N GLY A 148 20.71 -13.68 18.45
CA GLY A 148 20.26 -14.77 19.33
C GLY A 148 20.48 -16.15 18.68
N LEU A 149 20.03 -17.20 19.36
CA LEU A 149 20.06 -18.57 18.82
C LEU A 149 19.15 -18.68 17.59
N ILE A 150 19.68 -19.33 16.56
CA ILE A 150 18.99 -19.70 15.33
C ILE A 150 19.00 -21.22 15.25
N VAL A 151 17.83 -21.83 15.10
CA VAL A 151 17.67 -23.28 15.11
C VAL A 151 17.82 -23.82 13.69
N PHE A 152 18.75 -24.74 13.46
CA PHE A 152 18.79 -25.56 12.24
C PHE A 152 18.15 -26.91 12.57
N GLY A 153 17.12 -27.29 11.82
CA GLY A 153 16.31 -28.48 12.12
C GLY A 153 15.75 -29.14 10.87
N ASN A 154 15.15 -30.33 11.03
CA ASN A 154 14.19 -30.82 10.04
C ASN A 154 12.82 -30.48 10.57
N ASP A 155 12.02 -29.84 9.75
CA ASP A 155 10.64 -29.51 10.07
C ASP A 155 9.75 -30.07 8.97
N ALA A 156 8.76 -30.85 9.35
CA ALA A 156 7.70 -31.27 8.45
C ALA A 156 6.73 -30.09 8.23
N PRO A 157 6.15 -29.93 7.03
CA PRO A 157 5.16 -28.89 6.83
C PRO A 157 3.95 -29.11 7.77
N PRO A 158 3.31 -28.01 8.23
CA PRO A 158 2.05 -28.10 8.94
C PRO A 158 1.01 -28.86 8.10
N VAL A 159 0.06 -29.51 8.77
CA VAL A 159 -1.02 -30.27 8.15
C VAL A 159 -2.36 -29.60 8.47
N LEU A 160 -3.12 -29.30 7.42
CA LEU A 160 -4.50 -28.87 7.55
C LEU A 160 -5.44 -30.09 7.51
N TYR A 161 -6.30 -30.21 8.51
CA TYR A 161 -7.18 -31.36 8.68
C TYR A 161 -8.61 -31.11 8.21
N ASP A 162 -9.12 -29.91 8.48
CA ASP A 162 -10.50 -29.54 8.14
C ASP A 162 -10.61 -28.03 7.92
N PHE A 163 -11.50 -27.62 7.03
CA PHE A 163 -11.81 -26.21 6.76
C PHE A 163 -13.32 -26.03 6.59
N SER A 164 -13.91 -25.23 7.48
CA SER A 164 -15.33 -24.91 7.51
C SER A 164 -15.55 -23.42 7.28
N ALA A 165 -16.42 -23.13 6.31
CA ALA A 165 -16.93 -21.81 5.98
C ALA A 165 -18.36 -22.01 5.41
N PRO A 166 -19.26 -21.01 5.44
CA PRO A 166 -20.53 -21.10 4.74
C PRO A 166 -20.30 -21.17 3.22
N ASP A 167 -21.24 -21.79 2.52
CA ASP A 167 -21.17 -21.87 1.04
C ASP A 167 -21.61 -20.56 0.38
N ILE A 168 -22.35 -19.72 1.11
CA ILE A 168 -22.83 -18.40 0.67
C ILE A 168 -22.58 -17.41 1.80
N LEU A 169 -22.06 -16.23 1.46
CA LEU A 169 -22.05 -15.07 2.35
C LEU A 169 -23.09 -14.05 1.87
N PRO A 170 -24.27 -13.99 2.52
CA PRO A 170 -25.34 -13.10 2.10
C PRO A 170 -25.00 -11.62 2.23
N SER A 171 -25.72 -10.79 1.48
CA SER A 171 -25.70 -9.35 1.67
C SER A 171 -26.17 -8.97 3.08
N ALA A 172 -25.55 -7.95 3.69
CA ALA A 172 -25.80 -7.55 5.08
C ALA A 172 -25.72 -8.70 6.12
N SER A 173 -24.99 -9.78 5.81
CA SER A 173 -24.83 -10.90 6.75
C SER A 173 -24.19 -10.44 8.06
N PRO A 174 -24.69 -10.90 9.22
CA PRO A 174 -23.98 -10.71 10.47
C PRO A 174 -22.61 -11.42 10.42
N PRO A 175 -21.70 -11.12 11.36
CA PRO A 175 -20.42 -11.80 11.44
C PRO A 175 -20.58 -13.33 11.52
N VAL A 176 -19.82 -14.05 10.70
CA VAL A 176 -19.72 -15.52 10.63
C VAL A 176 -18.27 -15.95 10.84
N ASN A 177 -18.08 -17.15 11.37
CA ASN A 177 -16.75 -17.71 11.61
C ASN A 177 -16.34 -18.65 10.48
N PHE A 178 -15.17 -18.41 9.92
CA PHE A 178 -14.44 -19.40 9.14
C PHE A 178 -13.47 -20.10 10.09
N THR A 179 -13.44 -21.43 10.07
CA THR A 179 -12.60 -22.21 10.99
C THR A 179 -11.77 -23.22 10.24
N VAL A 180 -10.51 -23.37 10.62
CA VAL A 180 -9.61 -24.39 10.10
C VAL A 180 -8.94 -25.12 11.25
N VAL A 181 -8.86 -26.45 11.14
CA VAL A 181 -8.11 -27.28 12.10
C VAL A 181 -6.75 -27.56 11.49
N ALA A 182 -5.69 -27.14 12.18
CA ALA A 182 -4.32 -27.38 11.77
C ALA A 182 -3.52 -28.02 12.91
N GLY A 183 -2.48 -28.75 12.56
CA GLY A 183 -1.50 -29.28 13.50
C GLY A 183 -0.19 -29.48 12.78
N ASP A 184 0.87 -29.66 13.55
CA ASP A 184 2.21 -29.85 13.01
C ASP A 184 2.72 -31.23 13.48
N PRO A 185 3.29 -32.06 12.59
CA PRO A 185 3.87 -33.34 12.98
C PRO A 185 4.99 -33.23 14.02
N ASP A 186 5.72 -32.12 14.05
CA ASP A 186 6.85 -31.91 14.96
C ASP A 186 6.38 -31.24 16.26
N SER A 187 5.73 -30.08 16.19
CA SER A 187 5.09 -29.45 17.34
C SER A 187 4.05 -28.40 16.96
N LEU A 188 2.88 -28.43 17.59
CA LEU A 188 1.85 -27.41 17.38
C LEU A 188 2.34 -25.97 17.68
N THR A 189 3.34 -25.81 18.56
CA THR A 189 3.91 -24.49 18.89
C THR A 189 4.74 -23.90 17.75
N GLU A 190 5.10 -24.70 16.74
CA GLU A 190 5.88 -24.26 15.59
C GLU A 190 4.99 -23.59 14.54
N ILE A 191 3.67 -23.82 14.52
CA ILE A 191 2.76 -23.08 13.64
C ILE A 191 2.72 -21.59 14.02
N VAL A 192 3.30 -20.75 13.17
CA VAL A 192 3.40 -19.29 13.37
C VAL A 192 2.17 -18.56 12.81
N SER A 193 1.62 -19.05 11.70
CA SER A 193 0.44 -18.44 11.10
C SER A 193 -0.41 -19.44 10.34
N VAL A 194 -1.71 -19.22 10.40
CA VAL A 194 -2.68 -19.78 9.46
C VAL A 194 -3.32 -18.61 8.73
N GLN A 195 -3.35 -18.67 7.41
CA GLN A 195 -3.74 -17.58 6.55
C GLN A 195 -4.83 -18.02 5.59
N LEU A 196 -5.74 -17.09 5.28
CA LEU A 196 -6.79 -17.24 4.29
C LEU A 196 -6.65 -16.19 3.20
N ASP A 197 -6.75 -16.62 1.97
CA ASP A 197 -6.85 -15.76 0.79
C ASP A 197 -8.13 -16.06 0.00
N ILE A 198 -8.52 -15.12 -0.85
CA ILE A 198 -9.64 -15.25 -1.77
C ILE A 198 -9.07 -15.18 -3.19
N LEU A 199 -9.44 -16.16 -4.00
CA LEU A 199 -9.01 -16.30 -5.38
C LEU A 199 -10.18 -16.14 -6.34
N THR A 200 -9.92 -15.50 -7.47
CA THR A 200 -10.77 -15.54 -8.67
C THR A 200 -9.90 -15.93 -9.86
N ASN A 201 -10.32 -16.95 -10.61
CA ASN A 201 -9.54 -17.49 -11.73
C ASN A 201 -8.06 -17.79 -11.37
N GLY A 202 -7.83 -18.32 -10.16
CA GLY A 202 -6.49 -18.63 -9.64
C GLY A 202 -5.64 -17.42 -9.25
N ARG A 203 -6.22 -16.21 -9.19
CA ARG A 203 -5.52 -14.98 -8.77
C ARG A 203 -6.11 -14.45 -7.48
N THR A 204 -5.22 -14.09 -6.55
CA THR A 204 -5.53 -13.38 -5.31
C THR A 204 -6.29 -12.09 -5.57
N VAL A 205 -7.39 -11.87 -4.83
CA VAL A 205 -8.19 -10.64 -4.87
C VAL A 205 -8.05 -9.78 -3.62
N LEU A 206 -7.49 -10.32 -2.53
CA LEU A 206 -7.16 -9.54 -1.35
C LEU A 206 -5.80 -8.86 -1.57
N PRO A 207 -5.58 -7.64 -1.05
CA PRO A 207 -4.26 -7.02 -1.07
C PRO A 207 -3.24 -7.84 -0.27
N GLU A 208 -3.71 -8.47 0.82
CA GLU A 208 -2.93 -9.35 1.69
C GLU A 208 -3.83 -10.46 2.26
N PRO A 209 -3.29 -11.68 2.46
CA PRO A 209 -4.01 -12.77 3.14
C PRO A 209 -4.44 -12.40 4.56
N LYS A 210 -5.61 -12.85 4.98
CA LYS A 210 -6.14 -12.65 6.34
C LYS A 210 -5.56 -13.70 7.29
N LYS A 211 -4.94 -13.26 8.38
CA LYS A 211 -4.49 -14.16 9.45
C LYS A 211 -5.70 -14.67 10.24
N MET A 212 -5.71 -15.97 10.54
CA MET A 212 -6.68 -16.61 11.42
C MET A 212 -6.09 -16.75 12.82
N ASP A 213 -6.91 -16.55 13.85
CA ASP A 213 -6.48 -16.57 15.25
C ASP A 213 -6.78 -17.92 15.89
N ILE A 214 -5.89 -18.38 16.78
CA ILE A 214 -6.14 -19.60 17.55
C ILE A 214 -7.34 -19.43 18.47
N SER A 215 -8.27 -20.38 18.42
CA SER A 215 -9.54 -20.34 19.18
C SER A 215 -9.68 -21.51 20.15
N SER A 216 -9.08 -22.67 19.85
CA SER A 216 -8.99 -23.82 20.76
C SER A 216 -7.81 -24.71 20.41
N VAL A 217 -7.39 -25.55 21.36
CA VAL A 217 -6.33 -26.57 21.20
C VAL A 217 -6.83 -27.90 21.77
N GLU A 218 -6.79 -28.95 20.96
CA GLU A 218 -7.21 -30.31 21.33
C GLU A 218 -6.35 -31.35 20.59
N ASN A 219 -5.83 -32.35 21.32
CA ASN A 219 -5.09 -33.49 20.75
C ASN A 219 -3.98 -33.09 19.74
N ASP A 220 -3.08 -32.19 20.15
CA ASP A 220 -1.97 -31.67 19.33
C ASP A 220 -2.42 -30.97 18.03
N ARG A 221 -3.66 -30.48 18.01
CA ARG A 221 -4.23 -29.66 16.94
C ARG A 221 -4.80 -28.38 17.51
N ALA A 222 -4.81 -27.34 16.70
CA ALA A 222 -5.46 -26.08 17.00
C ALA A 222 -6.57 -25.79 16.00
N THR A 223 -7.67 -25.22 16.49
CA THR A 223 -8.68 -24.59 15.65
C THR A 223 -8.35 -23.12 15.51
N TYR A 224 -8.15 -22.66 14.29
CA TYR A 224 -7.95 -21.26 13.96
C TYR A 224 -9.25 -20.69 13.40
N THR A 225 -9.64 -19.51 13.85
CA THR A 225 -10.89 -18.84 13.50
C THR A 225 -10.61 -17.48 12.88
N LEU A 226 -11.32 -17.15 11.82
CA LEU A 226 -11.44 -15.81 11.27
C LEU A 226 -12.91 -15.42 11.26
N THR A 227 -13.27 -14.35 11.97
CA THR A 227 -14.60 -13.77 11.92
C THR A 227 -14.67 -12.78 10.75
N VAL A 228 -15.63 -12.99 9.85
CA VAL A 228 -15.89 -12.12 8.69
C VAL A 228 -17.36 -11.73 8.65
N ASP A 229 -17.68 -10.58 8.09
CA ASP A 229 -19.05 -10.15 7.83
C ASP A 229 -19.23 -9.81 6.33
N SER A 230 -20.36 -9.20 5.96
CA SER A 230 -20.66 -8.82 4.58
C SER A 230 -19.60 -7.90 3.95
N SER A 231 -18.76 -7.22 4.74
CA SER A 231 -17.68 -6.37 4.18
C SER A 231 -16.64 -7.14 3.39
N LEU A 232 -16.52 -8.45 3.59
CA LEU A 232 -15.68 -9.30 2.75
C LEU A 232 -16.09 -9.22 1.27
N ALA A 233 -17.39 -9.07 1.01
CA ALA A 233 -17.99 -8.95 -0.31
C ALA A 233 -17.92 -7.52 -0.90
N ALA A 234 -17.31 -6.54 -0.21
CA ALA A 234 -17.08 -5.22 -0.80
C ALA A 234 -16.24 -5.33 -2.09
N GLY A 235 -16.78 -4.84 -3.20
CA GLY A 235 -16.23 -4.89 -4.55
C GLY A 235 -16.20 -6.29 -5.17
N LYS A 236 -16.93 -7.26 -4.60
CA LYS A 236 -16.90 -8.66 -4.99
C LYS A 236 -18.31 -9.22 -5.10
N LYS A 237 -18.58 -10.01 -6.14
CA LYS A 237 -19.88 -10.65 -6.35
C LYS A 237 -19.70 -11.93 -7.13
N GLY A 238 -20.42 -12.98 -6.74
CA GLY A 238 -20.38 -14.28 -7.41
C GLY A 238 -19.49 -15.30 -6.71
N SER A 239 -19.07 -16.32 -7.46
CA SER A 239 -18.29 -17.44 -6.95
C SER A 239 -16.80 -17.09 -6.82
N TYR A 240 -16.25 -17.35 -5.64
CA TYR A 240 -14.83 -17.24 -5.32
C TYR A 240 -14.31 -18.54 -4.71
N GLN A 241 -12.99 -18.69 -4.70
CA GLN A 241 -12.33 -19.80 -4.01
C GLN A 241 -11.56 -19.25 -2.80
N LEU A 242 -11.89 -19.74 -1.61
CA LEU A 242 -11.11 -19.56 -0.40
C LEU A 242 -9.92 -20.52 -0.45
N ALA A 243 -8.72 -20.02 -0.18
CA ALA A 243 -7.50 -20.80 -0.05
C ALA A 243 -6.93 -20.60 1.34
N VAL A 244 -6.65 -21.69 2.05
CA VAL A 244 -6.09 -21.67 3.41
C VAL A 244 -4.81 -22.47 3.45
N TRP A 245 -3.78 -21.92 4.09
CA TRP A 245 -2.50 -22.59 4.35
C TRP A 245 -1.97 -22.20 5.73
N ALA A 246 -1.07 -23.02 6.26
CA ALA A 246 -0.33 -22.74 7.48
C ALA A 246 1.16 -22.58 7.18
N THR A 247 1.86 -21.84 8.03
CA THR A 247 3.30 -21.63 7.99
C THR A 247 3.88 -21.82 9.39
N ASP A 248 4.94 -22.60 9.51
CA ASP A 248 5.67 -22.82 10.76
C ASP A 248 6.78 -21.79 11.03
N ALA A 249 7.55 -22.03 12.09
CA ALA A 249 8.66 -21.19 12.54
C ALA A 249 9.91 -21.29 11.65
N PHE A 250 10.03 -22.37 10.87
CA PHE A 250 11.07 -22.59 9.87
C PHE A 250 10.69 -22.00 8.50
N GLY A 251 9.47 -21.48 8.36
CA GLY A 251 8.93 -20.89 7.15
C GLY A 251 8.44 -21.90 6.13
N VAL A 252 8.30 -23.18 6.51
CA VAL A 252 7.71 -24.20 5.65
C VAL A 252 6.19 -24.03 5.66
N THR A 253 5.56 -24.30 4.53
CA THR A 253 4.12 -24.10 4.35
C THR A 253 3.41 -25.43 4.12
N SER A 254 2.21 -25.56 4.67
CA SER A 254 1.31 -26.68 4.35
C SER A 254 0.88 -26.66 2.87
N ASP A 255 0.38 -27.80 2.40
CA ASP A 255 -0.52 -27.79 1.24
C ASP A 255 -1.76 -26.93 1.54
N SER A 256 -2.30 -26.28 0.52
CA SER A 256 -3.50 -25.45 0.67
C SER A 256 -4.78 -26.29 0.62
N ILE A 257 -5.74 -25.98 1.50
CA ILE A 257 -7.13 -26.44 1.34
C ILE A 257 -7.92 -25.35 0.62
N PHE A 258 -8.76 -25.77 -0.31
CA PHE A 258 -9.61 -24.88 -1.09
C PHE A 258 -11.09 -25.13 -0.80
N LYS A 259 -11.88 -24.07 -0.69
CA LYS A 259 -13.35 -24.15 -0.63
C LYS A 259 -13.98 -23.07 -1.49
N THR A 260 -15.04 -23.39 -2.23
CA THR A 260 -15.81 -22.39 -2.98
C THR A 260 -16.80 -21.68 -2.06
N ILE A 261 -16.96 -20.37 -2.27
CA ILE A 261 -17.94 -19.52 -1.59
C ILE A 261 -18.62 -18.61 -2.61
N GLU A 262 -19.93 -18.45 -2.49
CA GLU A 262 -20.70 -17.45 -3.23
C GLU A 262 -20.80 -16.16 -2.40
N LEU A 263 -20.35 -15.04 -2.94
CA LEU A 263 -20.45 -13.73 -2.31
C LEU A 263 -21.63 -12.96 -2.90
N GLU A 264 -22.60 -12.61 -2.06
CA GLU A 264 -23.68 -11.72 -2.43
C GLU A 264 -23.30 -10.26 -2.20
N ASN A 265 -23.70 -9.42 -3.15
CA ASN A 265 -23.48 -7.98 -3.12
C ASN A 265 -24.72 -7.30 -3.69
N GLU A 266 -25.35 -6.46 -2.89
CA GLU A 266 -26.58 -5.74 -3.23
C GLU A 266 -26.27 -4.25 -3.36
N SER A 267 -27.04 -3.54 -4.20
CA SER A 267 -26.83 -2.12 -4.35
C SER A 267 -27.04 -1.37 -3.03
N GLY A 268 -26.14 -0.45 -2.74
CA GLY A 268 -26.35 0.55 -1.72
C GLY A 268 -27.52 1.50 -2.04
N ARG A 269 -27.75 2.43 -1.13
CA ARG A 269 -28.83 3.42 -1.24
C ARG A 269 -28.40 4.79 -0.73
N ILE A 270 -29.08 5.80 -1.25
CA ILE A 270 -29.06 7.15 -0.70
C ILE A 270 -30.09 7.19 0.44
N VAL A 271 -29.61 7.52 1.63
CA VAL A 271 -30.39 7.56 2.88
C VAL A 271 -31.05 8.91 3.06
N ALA A 272 -30.33 9.99 2.76
CA ALA A 272 -30.82 11.36 2.87
C ALA A 272 -30.05 12.28 1.91
N THR A 273 -30.69 13.39 1.54
CA THR A 273 -30.06 14.53 0.85
C THR A 273 -30.27 15.76 1.72
N GLU A 274 -29.28 16.65 1.76
CA GLU A 274 -29.45 17.96 2.42
C GLU A 274 -28.91 19.06 1.51
N MET A 275 -29.74 20.09 1.33
CA MET A 275 -29.41 21.33 0.62
C MET A 275 -30.34 22.44 1.09
N ALA A 276 -30.06 23.68 0.70
CA ALA A 276 -30.95 24.79 0.98
C ALA A 276 -32.22 24.70 0.11
N ASP A 277 -33.40 24.85 0.71
CA ASP A 277 -34.68 24.87 -0.04
C ASP A 277 -34.75 26.07 -1.00
N GLN A 278 -34.21 27.21 -0.57
CA GLN A 278 -34.21 28.46 -1.33
C GLN A 278 -32.86 29.15 -1.23
N VAL A 279 -32.45 29.78 -2.33
CA VAL A 279 -31.21 30.55 -2.40
C VAL A 279 -31.49 31.88 -3.08
N GLN A 280 -31.16 32.98 -2.39
CA GLN A 280 -31.22 34.32 -2.96
C GLN A 280 -30.03 34.52 -3.91
N ARG A 281 -30.31 34.73 -5.19
CA ARG A 281 -29.28 35.07 -6.17
C ARG A 281 -28.60 36.38 -5.77
N PRO A 282 -27.26 36.47 -5.85
CA PRO A 282 -26.57 37.69 -5.47
C PRO A 282 -26.71 38.74 -6.57
N SER A 283 -26.72 40.03 -6.20
CA SER A 283 -27.02 41.14 -7.12
C SER A 283 -25.78 41.74 -7.81
N GLY A 284 -24.56 41.44 -7.34
CA GLY A 284 -23.32 41.97 -7.89
C GLY A 284 -22.83 41.19 -9.11
N ALA A 285 -22.36 41.87 -10.16
CA ALA A 285 -21.75 41.19 -11.31
C ALA A 285 -20.51 40.37 -10.88
N GLY A 286 -20.46 39.10 -11.28
CA GLY A 286 -19.39 38.16 -10.92
C GLY A 286 -19.47 37.62 -9.49
N SER A 287 -20.53 37.96 -8.75
CA SER A 287 -20.74 37.41 -7.40
C SER A 287 -21.44 36.07 -7.44
N TYR A 288 -21.20 35.27 -6.40
CA TYR A 288 -21.79 33.94 -6.22
C TYR A 288 -22.10 33.71 -4.74
N VAL A 289 -23.00 32.77 -4.48
CA VAL A 289 -23.23 32.19 -3.16
C VAL A 289 -22.84 30.71 -3.17
N LEU A 290 -22.26 30.25 -2.06
CA LEU A 290 -21.86 28.86 -1.86
C LEU A 290 -23.04 28.08 -1.28
N VAL A 291 -23.38 26.97 -1.93
CA VAL A 291 -24.51 26.13 -1.54
C VAL A 291 -24.00 24.69 -1.40
N PRO A 292 -23.78 24.20 -0.17
CA PRO A 292 -23.43 22.81 0.04
C PRO A 292 -24.60 21.91 -0.35
N VAL A 293 -24.30 20.90 -1.16
CA VAL A 293 -25.22 19.83 -1.53
C VAL A 293 -24.64 18.53 -0.99
N THR A 294 -25.37 17.85 -0.11
CA THR A 294 -24.91 16.61 0.53
C THR A 294 -25.83 15.44 0.19
N ALA A 295 -25.24 14.25 0.18
CA ALA A 295 -25.95 12.98 0.06
C ALA A 295 -25.35 11.98 1.04
N ARG A 296 -26.16 11.54 2.00
CA ARG A 296 -25.78 10.48 2.93
C ARG A 296 -26.13 9.13 2.34
N VAL A 297 -25.20 8.19 2.36
CA VAL A 297 -25.38 6.86 1.76
C VAL A 297 -25.26 5.74 2.78
N SER A 298 -25.76 4.57 2.42
CA SER A 298 -25.52 3.33 3.17
C SER A 298 -25.41 2.17 2.19
N ASP A 299 -24.58 1.20 2.53
CA ASP A 299 -24.33 0.03 1.70
C ASP A 299 -24.35 -1.26 2.58
N PRO A 300 -25.04 -2.34 2.14
CA PRO A 300 -25.12 -3.60 2.89
C PRO A 300 -23.77 -4.30 3.15
N GLN A 301 -22.78 -4.09 2.30
CA GLN A 301 -21.45 -4.68 2.44
C GLN A 301 -20.57 -3.78 3.30
N SER A 302 -20.53 -2.48 3.04
CA SER A 302 -19.97 -1.42 3.91
C SER A 302 -19.81 -0.14 3.09
N LEU A 303 -19.53 1.00 3.75
CA LEU A 303 -19.14 2.23 3.02
C LEU A 303 -17.89 2.04 2.15
N ALA A 304 -17.01 1.07 2.46
CA ALA A 304 -15.86 0.76 1.62
C ALA A 304 -16.26 0.13 0.28
N ASP A 305 -17.52 -0.28 0.09
CA ASP A 305 -18.04 -0.79 -1.18
C ASP A 305 -18.56 0.32 -2.11
N VAL A 306 -18.73 1.54 -1.60
CA VAL A 306 -19.16 2.67 -2.42
C VAL A 306 -18.03 3.04 -3.39
N ASP A 307 -18.36 3.09 -4.68
CA ASP A 307 -17.44 3.54 -5.74
C ASP A 307 -17.60 5.03 -6.02
N SER A 308 -18.84 5.49 -6.22
CA SER A 308 -19.10 6.89 -6.52
C SER A 308 -20.50 7.34 -6.10
N VAL A 309 -20.58 8.61 -5.70
CA VAL A 309 -21.83 9.33 -5.47
C VAL A 309 -21.83 10.58 -6.33
N TYR A 310 -22.93 10.83 -7.01
CA TYR A 310 -23.04 11.94 -7.96
C TYR A 310 -24.51 12.35 -8.15
N PHE A 311 -24.72 13.52 -8.72
CA PHE A 311 -26.04 13.96 -9.14
C PHE A 311 -26.06 14.56 -10.54
N TYR A 312 -27.24 14.56 -11.16
CA TYR A 312 -27.56 15.42 -12.29
C TYR A 312 -28.41 16.58 -11.81
N SER A 313 -28.13 17.80 -12.29
CA SER A 313 -28.97 18.96 -12.02
C SER A 313 -29.72 19.34 -13.28
N ARG A 314 -31.05 19.47 -13.17
CA ARG A 314 -31.94 19.97 -14.22
C ARG A 314 -32.31 21.41 -13.90
N LYS A 315 -31.98 22.32 -14.80
CA LYS A 315 -32.31 23.74 -14.71
C LYS A 315 -33.84 23.99 -14.79
N PRO A 316 -34.32 25.18 -14.41
CA PRO A 316 -35.74 25.54 -14.51
C PRO A 316 -36.32 25.38 -15.92
N GLU A 317 -35.51 25.66 -16.95
CA GLU A 317 -35.86 25.50 -18.37
C GLU A 317 -35.85 24.04 -18.86
N GLY A 318 -35.56 23.07 -17.99
CA GLY A 318 -35.60 21.64 -18.28
C GLY A 318 -34.29 21.07 -18.84
N GLN A 319 -33.32 21.90 -19.22
CA GLN A 319 -32.01 21.44 -19.66
C GLN A 319 -31.18 20.91 -18.49
N LEU A 320 -30.35 19.89 -18.74
CA LEU A 320 -29.37 19.44 -17.76
C LEU A 320 -28.19 20.43 -17.69
N ALA A 321 -27.79 20.75 -16.48
CA ALA A 321 -26.56 21.48 -16.20
C ALA A 321 -25.32 20.65 -16.57
N ASN A 322 -24.14 21.29 -16.54
CA ASN A 322 -22.85 20.65 -16.83
C ASN A 322 -22.84 19.87 -18.16
N SER A 323 -23.50 20.42 -19.18
CA SER A 323 -23.65 19.79 -20.50
C SER A 323 -24.18 18.34 -20.44
N GLY A 324 -25.07 18.06 -19.48
CA GLY A 324 -25.64 16.72 -19.28
C GLY A 324 -24.72 15.72 -18.60
N LYS A 325 -23.57 16.15 -18.07
CA LYS A 325 -22.66 15.29 -17.28
C LYS A 325 -23.01 15.33 -15.80
N PRO A 326 -22.81 14.23 -15.06
CA PRO A 326 -23.03 14.22 -13.62
C PRO A 326 -22.01 15.09 -12.90
N PHE A 327 -22.40 15.57 -11.73
CA PHE A 327 -21.55 16.24 -10.77
C PHE A 327 -21.07 15.23 -9.73
N PRO A 328 -19.76 14.93 -9.66
CA PRO A 328 -19.23 14.02 -8.64
C PRO A 328 -19.25 14.68 -7.27
N MET A 329 -19.50 13.87 -6.24
CA MET A 329 -19.47 14.27 -4.84
C MET A 329 -18.37 13.47 -4.13
N VAL A 330 -17.79 14.01 -3.05
CA VAL A 330 -16.68 13.37 -2.32
C VAL A 330 -16.92 13.36 -0.81
N ASP A 331 -16.41 12.32 -0.15
CA ASP A 331 -16.44 12.08 1.29
C ASP A 331 -14.97 12.00 1.76
N ASN A 332 -14.36 13.15 2.05
CA ASN A 332 -12.91 13.28 2.24
C ASN A 332 -12.46 14.27 3.31
N GLY A 333 -13.40 14.89 4.05
CA GLY A 333 -13.12 15.78 5.15
C GLY A 333 -12.34 17.05 4.77
N LEU A 334 -12.36 17.45 3.49
CA LEU A 334 -11.68 18.66 3.03
C LEU A 334 -12.65 19.86 2.96
N PRO A 335 -12.26 21.02 3.54
CA PRO A 335 -13.04 22.25 3.42
C PRO A 335 -13.14 22.68 1.96
N PHE A 336 -14.13 23.51 1.65
CA PHE A 336 -14.35 23.96 0.27
C PHE A 336 -13.20 24.86 -0.21
N ASP A 337 -12.64 24.56 -1.39
CA ASP A 337 -11.70 25.42 -2.12
C ASP A 337 -12.19 25.64 -3.55
N ILE A 338 -12.48 26.89 -3.87
CA ILE A 338 -12.96 27.30 -5.21
C ILE A 338 -11.97 27.00 -6.33
N ASN A 339 -10.67 26.89 -6.03
CA ASN A 339 -9.65 26.54 -7.03
C ASN A 339 -9.63 25.04 -7.31
N ASN A 340 -10.26 24.22 -6.47
CA ASN A 340 -10.34 22.77 -6.63
C ASN A 340 -11.70 22.21 -6.14
N PRO A 341 -12.83 22.64 -6.73
CA PRO A 341 -14.16 22.43 -6.16
C PRO A 341 -14.62 20.96 -6.14
N PHE A 342 -13.98 20.09 -6.93
CA PHE A 342 -14.30 18.65 -6.99
C PHE A 342 -13.43 17.78 -6.09
N THR A 343 -12.29 18.29 -5.61
CA THR A 343 -11.45 17.58 -4.63
C THR A 343 -11.63 18.16 -3.24
N ALA A 344 -11.77 19.48 -3.12
CA ALA A 344 -12.01 20.19 -1.87
C ALA A 344 -13.45 20.70 -1.90
N ALA A 345 -14.38 19.78 -1.73
CA ALA A 345 -15.80 20.01 -2.03
C ALA A 345 -16.60 20.56 -0.85
N GLY A 346 -15.98 20.68 0.33
CA GLY A 346 -16.63 21.16 1.55
C GLY A 346 -17.16 20.05 2.45
N ASP A 347 -16.62 18.84 2.34
CA ASP A 347 -16.97 17.75 3.23
C ASP A 347 -16.31 17.91 4.61
N ALA A 348 -17.05 17.63 5.67
CA ALA A 348 -16.64 17.94 7.04
C ALA A 348 -15.85 16.80 7.70
N VAL A 349 -16.17 15.54 7.40
CA VAL A 349 -15.59 14.36 8.05
C VAL A 349 -15.37 13.26 7.02
N ALA A 350 -14.10 12.91 6.80
CA ALA A 350 -13.74 11.88 5.83
C ALA A 350 -14.24 10.48 6.24
N GLY A 351 -14.87 9.78 5.29
CA GLY A 351 -15.29 8.39 5.38
C GLY A 351 -16.53 8.16 6.24
N ASP A 352 -17.34 9.19 6.50
CA ASP A 352 -18.54 9.06 7.34
C ASP A 352 -19.80 8.64 6.55
N GLY A 353 -19.68 8.51 5.23
CA GLY A 353 -20.77 8.16 4.32
C GLY A 353 -21.59 9.36 3.86
N THR A 354 -21.14 10.59 4.14
CA THR A 354 -21.73 11.84 3.66
C THR A 354 -20.87 12.37 2.52
N TYR A 355 -21.42 12.32 1.31
CA TYR A 355 -20.75 12.87 0.15
C TYR A 355 -21.21 14.31 -0.02
N THR A 356 -20.27 15.21 -0.32
CA THR A 356 -20.56 16.65 -0.44
C THR A 356 -20.04 17.20 -1.78
N LEU A 357 -20.82 18.11 -2.36
CA LEU A 357 -20.35 19.06 -3.38
C LEU A 357 -20.91 20.45 -3.08
N THR A 358 -20.03 21.42 -2.84
CA THR A 358 -20.42 22.83 -2.75
C THR A 358 -20.60 23.41 -4.14
N THR A 359 -21.85 23.75 -4.48
CA THR A 359 -22.22 24.38 -5.74
C THR A 359 -22.17 25.90 -5.64
N LEU A 360 -21.95 26.56 -6.77
CA LEU A 360 -21.91 28.02 -6.88
C LEU A 360 -23.16 28.50 -7.62
N ILE A 361 -23.95 29.36 -6.98
CA ILE A 361 -25.06 30.06 -7.63
C ILE A 361 -24.58 31.48 -7.94
N PHE A 362 -24.29 31.74 -9.22
CA PHE A 362 -23.83 33.04 -9.70
C PHE A 362 -24.98 34.04 -9.86
N ASN A 363 -24.62 35.33 -9.93
CA ASN A 363 -25.56 36.43 -10.13
C ASN A 363 -26.34 36.37 -11.46
N ASP A 364 -25.91 35.55 -12.40
CA ASP A 364 -26.52 35.34 -13.72
C ASP A 364 -27.24 33.98 -13.84
N ALA A 365 -27.32 33.21 -12.75
CA ALA A 365 -28.12 31.98 -12.72
C ALA A 365 -29.60 32.29 -13.02
N ASP A 366 -30.25 31.42 -13.78
CA ASP A 366 -31.68 31.53 -14.10
C ASP A 366 -32.50 31.37 -12.81
N PRO A 367 -33.46 32.26 -12.51
CA PRO A 367 -34.33 32.07 -11.36
C PRO A 367 -35.30 30.90 -11.60
N GLY A 368 -35.66 30.20 -10.53
CA GLY A 368 -36.61 29.09 -10.56
C GLY A 368 -36.08 27.82 -9.89
N VAL A 369 -36.80 26.71 -10.10
CA VAL A 369 -36.52 25.44 -9.43
C VAL A 369 -35.48 24.62 -10.20
N TYR A 370 -34.35 24.36 -9.55
CA TYR A 370 -33.34 23.41 -9.98
C TYR A 370 -33.62 22.06 -9.31
N VAL A 371 -33.73 21.00 -10.11
CA VAL A 371 -33.98 19.64 -9.60
C VAL A 371 -32.69 18.84 -9.66
N PHE A 372 -32.28 18.30 -8.52
CA PHE A 372 -31.10 17.47 -8.35
C PHE A 372 -31.56 16.01 -8.28
N THR A 373 -30.96 15.13 -9.07
CA THR A 373 -31.23 13.69 -9.05
C THR A 373 -29.96 12.94 -8.73
N PHE A 374 -29.93 12.32 -7.56
CA PHE A 374 -28.77 11.69 -6.96
C PHE A 374 -28.73 10.20 -7.27
N TYR A 375 -27.51 9.71 -7.45
CA TYR A 375 -27.18 8.32 -7.66
C TYR A 375 -25.94 7.98 -6.84
N MET A 376 -25.93 6.74 -6.35
CA MET A 376 -24.79 6.06 -5.77
C MET A 376 -24.55 4.76 -6.55
N ARG A 377 -23.28 4.46 -6.81
CA ARG A 377 -22.80 3.26 -7.48
C ARG A 377 -21.82 2.52 -6.54
N ASP A 378 -22.00 1.21 -6.42
CA ASP A 378 -21.04 0.34 -5.70
C ASP A 378 -19.87 -0.10 -6.60
N LYS A 379 -18.85 -0.74 -6.01
CA LYS A 379 -17.66 -1.23 -6.74
C LYS A 379 -17.93 -2.42 -7.65
N THR A 380 -19.09 -3.07 -7.54
CA THR A 380 -19.55 -4.09 -8.49
C THR A 380 -20.34 -3.49 -9.66
N GLY A 381 -20.59 -2.17 -9.61
CA GLY A 381 -21.24 -1.39 -10.66
C GLY A 381 -22.76 -1.28 -10.52
N GLN A 382 -23.36 -1.75 -9.43
CA GLN A 382 -24.82 -1.63 -9.25
C GLN A 382 -25.19 -0.19 -8.85
N LEU A 383 -26.33 0.27 -9.35
CA LEU A 383 -26.86 1.59 -9.05
C LEU A 383 -27.93 1.50 -7.97
N SER A 384 -27.89 2.45 -7.05
CA SER A 384 -28.99 2.75 -6.13
C SER A 384 -30.24 3.25 -6.88
N ALA A 385 -31.39 3.22 -6.18
CA ALA A 385 -32.55 3.97 -6.62
C ALA A 385 -32.25 5.48 -6.62
N ALA A 386 -32.74 6.19 -7.64
CA ALA A 386 -32.56 7.63 -7.73
C ALA A 386 -33.36 8.36 -6.64
N VAL A 387 -32.73 9.34 -5.99
CA VAL A 387 -33.39 10.26 -5.06
C VAL A 387 -33.38 11.65 -5.70
N SER A 388 -34.50 12.37 -5.62
CA SER A 388 -34.60 13.74 -6.15
C SER A 388 -34.88 14.73 -5.06
N ASP A 389 -34.27 15.89 -5.18
CA ASP A 389 -34.44 17.05 -4.30
C ASP A 389 -34.32 18.34 -5.12
N SER A 390 -34.60 19.50 -4.55
CA SER A 390 -34.63 20.75 -5.33
C SER A 390 -34.27 22.00 -4.54
N ILE A 391 -33.74 22.98 -5.26
CA ILE A 391 -33.48 24.33 -4.76
C ILE A 391 -34.24 25.32 -5.62
N GLU A 392 -34.94 26.26 -5.00
CA GLU A 392 -35.49 27.43 -5.69
C GLU A 392 -34.51 28.60 -5.64
N VAL A 393 -34.06 29.03 -6.82
CA VAL A 393 -33.22 30.23 -6.97
C VAL A 393 -34.13 31.45 -7.12
N LEU A 394 -34.09 32.31 -6.11
CA LEU A 394 -34.84 33.56 -6.07
C LEU A 394 -34.08 34.67 -6.82
N PRO A 395 -34.80 35.62 -7.47
CA PRO A 395 -34.22 36.59 -8.40
C PRO A 395 -33.26 37.59 -7.77
#